data_AF-A0A7X4AHD5-F1
#
_entry.id   AF-A0A7X4AHD5-F1
#
_cell.length_a   1.000
_cell.length_b   1.000
_cell.length_c   1.000
_cell.angle_alpha   90.00
_cell.angle_beta   90.00
_cell.angle_gamma   90.00
#
_symmetry.space_group_name_H-M   'P 1'
#
loop_
_entity.id
_entity.type
_entity.pdbx_description
1 polymer ?
#
loop_
_entity_poly.entity_id
_entity_poly.type
_entity_poly.pdbx_seq_one_letter_code
_entity_poly.pdbx_strand_id
1 'polypeptide(L)'
;MSPERIVSLVPSLTELVWWLGRGDALHGRTRFCEEPAGEIEVVPTIGGTKNPDIEAITSTAPDLVIANREENRREDVEALRAAGLEVVVTDPNSVEEALAMIVELGEALGRE
;
A
#
# COMPACT_ATOMS: atom_id res chain seq x y z
N MET A 1 5.65 15.63 -6.07
CA MET A 1 4.43 15.24 -6.81
C MET A 1 3.82 14.09 -6.01
N SER A 2 2.50 14.07 -5.83
CA SER A 2 1.82 12.96 -5.18
C SER A 2 1.81 11.72 -6.08
N PRO A 3 1.94 10.50 -5.54
CA PRO A 3 1.82 9.26 -6.33
C PRO A 3 0.37 9.09 -6.80
N GLU A 4 0.17 8.80 -8.09
CA GLU A 4 -1.15 8.61 -8.71
C GLU A 4 -1.47 7.12 -8.93
N ARG A 5 -0.45 6.24 -8.83
CA ARG A 5 -0.59 4.80 -8.93
C ARG A 5 -0.03 4.10 -7.70
N ILE A 6 -0.90 3.82 -6.73
CA ILE A 6 -0.54 3.25 -5.45
C ILE A 6 -0.91 1.77 -5.42
N VAL A 7 0.00 0.93 -4.92
CA VAL A 7 -0.30 -0.44 -4.52
C VAL A 7 -0.17 -0.55 -3.01
N SER A 8 -1.20 -1.06 -2.34
CA SER A 8 -1.15 -1.32 -0.90
C SER A 8 -1.11 -2.82 -0.62
N LEU A 9 -0.12 -3.25 0.17
CA LEU A 9 0.09 -4.64 0.53
C LEU A 9 -0.46 -5.02 1.91
N VAL A 10 -1.31 -4.17 2.51
CA VAL A 10 -1.84 -4.34 3.87
C VAL A 10 -3.29 -3.83 3.94
N PRO A 11 -4.24 -4.59 4.54
CA PRO A 11 -5.64 -4.15 4.66
C PRO A 11 -5.82 -2.78 5.31
N SER A 12 -5.26 -2.58 6.52
CA SER A 12 -5.39 -1.33 7.26
C SER A 12 -4.81 -0.12 6.52
N LEU A 13 -3.70 -0.30 5.79
CA LEU A 13 -3.11 0.78 4.99
C LEU A 13 -3.92 1.05 3.72
N THR A 14 -4.57 0.03 3.16
CA THR A 14 -5.51 0.21 2.03
C THR A 14 -6.70 1.06 2.45
N GLU A 15 -7.28 0.76 3.61
CA GLU A 15 -8.34 1.58 4.21
C GLU A 15 -7.86 3.01 4.46
N LEU A 16 -6.68 3.19 5.06
CA LEU A 16 -6.13 4.51 5.31
C LEU A 16 -6.01 5.35 4.03
N VAL A 17 -5.47 4.78 2.95
CA VAL A 17 -5.37 5.47 1.64
C VAL A 17 -6.76 5.90 1.14
N TRP A 18 -7.77 5.04 1.31
CA TRP A 18 -9.15 5.36 0.96
C TRP A 18 -9.70 6.53 1.80
N TRP A 19 -9.54 6.46 3.12
CA TRP A 19 -10.01 7.48 4.07
C TRP A 19 -9.33 8.84 3.86
N LEU A 20 -8.09 8.85 3.38
CA LEU A 20 -7.37 10.06 2.95
C LEU A 20 -7.90 10.62 1.60
N GLY A 21 -8.94 10.05 1.02
CA GLY A 21 -9.51 10.51 -0.24
C GLY A 21 -8.57 10.27 -1.43
N ARG A 22 -7.82 9.16 -1.41
CA ARG A 22 -6.93 8.70 -2.48
C ARG A 22 -7.29 7.30 -2.97
N GLY A 23 -8.53 6.86 -2.75
CA GLY A 23 -9.02 5.56 -3.24
C GLY A 23 -8.96 5.43 -4.77
N ASP A 24 -9.05 6.54 -5.50
CA ASP A 24 -8.89 6.62 -6.96
C ASP A 24 -7.46 6.34 -7.44
N ALA A 25 -6.46 6.56 -6.58
CA ALA A 25 -5.06 6.26 -6.88
C ALA A 25 -4.70 4.78 -6.62
N LEU A 26 -5.57 4.01 -5.96
CA LEU A 26 -5.33 2.57 -5.68
C LEU A 26 -5.43 1.74 -6.97
N HIS A 27 -4.31 1.17 -7.38
CA HIS A 27 -4.18 0.30 -8.55
C HIS A 27 -3.87 -1.15 -8.19
N GLY A 28 -3.66 -1.45 -6.90
CA GLY A 28 -3.54 -2.83 -6.42
C GLY A 28 -3.74 -2.94 -4.92
N ARG A 29 -4.43 -4.00 -4.51
CA ARG A 29 -4.65 -4.38 -3.11
C ARG A 29 -4.37 -5.86 -2.89
N THR A 30 -4.20 -6.27 -1.65
CA THR A 30 -4.19 -7.71 -1.34
C THR A 30 -5.61 -8.28 -1.36
N ARG A 31 -5.71 -9.61 -1.47
CA ARG A 31 -6.99 -10.34 -1.36
C ARG A 31 -7.70 -10.16 -0.01
N PHE A 32 -7.00 -9.65 1.00
CA PHE A 32 -7.54 -9.45 2.35
C PHE A 32 -8.09 -8.04 2.58
N CYS A 33 -7.94 -7.13 1.60
CA CYS A 33 -8.45 -5.77 1.71
C CYS A 33 -9.92 -5.76 1.27
N GLU A 34 -10.85 -5.86 2.22
CA GLU A 34 -12.29 -5.99 1.93
C GLU A 34 -13.07 -4.67 2.14
N GLU A 35 -12.43 -3.65 2.71
CA GLU A 35 -13.03 -2.36 3.02
C GLU A 35 -12.48 -1.21 2.14
N PRO A 36 -13.31 -0.20 1.82
CA PRO A 36 -14.75 -0.15 2.07
C PRO A 36 -15.52 -1.12 1.17
N ALA A 37 -16.41 -1.90 1.77
CA ALA A 37 -17.16 -2.95 1.08
C ALA A 37 -17.94 -2.41 -0.14
N GLY A 38 -17.85 -3.12 -1.27
CA GLY A 38 -18.48 -2.76 -2.54
C GLY A 38 -17.75 -1.71 -3.37
N GLU A 39 -16.92 -0.85 -2.76
CA GLU A 39 -16.11 0.14 -3.50
C GLU A 39 -14.72 -0.40 -3.80
N ILE A 40 -14.11 -1.11 -2.84
CA ILE A 40 -12.74 -1.62 -2.96
C ILE A 40 -12.61 -2.75 -4.01
N GLU A 41 -13.72 -3.35 -4.41
CA GLU A 41 -13.77 -4.46 -5.38
C GLU A 41 -13.26 -4.08 -6.76
N VAL A 42 -13.33 -2.80 -7.14
CA VAL A 42 -12.80 -2.29 -8.42
C VAL A 42 -11.27 -2.29 -8.46
N VAL A 43 -10.61 -2.30 -7.30
CA VAL A 43 -9.16 -2.30 -7.19
C VAL A 43 -8.63 -3.73 -7.43
N PRO A 44 -7.70 -3.93 -8.39
CA PRO A 44 -7.13 -5.24 -8.70
C PRO A 44 -6.49 -5.92 -7.49
N THR A 45 -6.69 -7.24 -7.39
CA THR A 45 -6.00 -8.06 -6.38
C THR A 45 -4.60 -8.45 -6.86
N ILE A 46 -3.56 -8.13 -6.08
CA ILE A 46 -2.14 -8.37 -6.39
C ILE A 46 -1.47 -9.37 -5.45
N GLY A 47 -2.22 -10.41 -5.04
CA GLY A 47 -1.73 -11.46 -4.16
C GLY A 47 -2.10 -11.25 -2.69
N GLY A 48 -1.20 -11.61 -1.77
CA GLY A 48 -1.40 -11.51 -0.31
C GLY A 48 -0.34 -10.68 0.38
N THR A 49 -0.53 -10.37 1.66
CA THR A 49 0.44 -9.61 2.48
C THR A 49 1.82 -10.27 2.50
N LYS A 50 1.88 -11.58 2.76
CA LYS A 50 3.12 -12.35 2.76
C LYS A 50 3.42 -12.97 1.40
N ASN A 51 2.60 -12.81 0.37
CA ASN A 51 2.82 -13.46 -0.92
C ASN A 51 2.37 -12.52 -2.05
N PRO A 52 2.95 -11.32 -2.16
CA PRO A 52 2.57 -10.39 -3.21
C PRO A 52 2.98 -10.94 -4.58
N ASP A 53 2.13 -10.74 -5.57
CA ASP A 53 2.44 -11.11 -6.95
C ASP A 53 3.25 -9.99 -7.60
N ILE A 54 4.58 -10.15 -7.61
CA ILE A 54 5.53 -9.14 -8.09
C ILE A 54 5.28 -8.79 -9.57
N GLU A 55 4.90 -9.76 -10.40
CA GLU A 55 4.63 -9.53 -11.82
C GLU A 55 3.31 -8.75 -12.00
N ALA A 56 2.28 -9.13 -11.25
CA ALA A 56 1.02 -8.37 -11.24
C ALA A 56 1.22 -6.93 -10.73
N ILE A 57 2.04 -6.74 -9.70
CA ILE A 57 2.33 -5.40 -9.16
C ILE A 57 3.07 -4.55 -10.20
N THR A 58 4.17 -5.07 -10.74
CA THR A 58 4.99 -4.33 -11.72
C THR A 58 4.24 -4.00 -13.01
N SER A 59 3.36 -4.89 -13.48
CA SER A 59 2.51 -4.64 -14.64
C SER A 59 1.46 -3.53 -14.42
N THR A 60 1.15 -3.19 -13.16
CA THR A 60 0.36 -1.99 -12.85
C THR A 60 1.16 -0.69 -12.91
N ALA A 61 2.48 -0.73 -13.11
CA ALA A 61 3.36 0.43 -13.13
C ALA A 61 3.08 1.43 -11.97
N PRO A 62 3.19 1.00 -10.70
CA PRO A 62 2.90 1.86 -9.57
C PRO A 62 4.00 2.89 -9.36
N ASP A 63 3.61 4.08 -8.93
CA ASP A 63 4.51 5.12 -8.45
C ASP A 63 5.01 4.80 -7.03
N LEU A 64 4.18 4.13 -6.24
CA LEU A 64 4.46 3.80 -4.84
C LEU A 64 3.82 2.47 -4.44
N VAL A 65 4.59 1.64 -3.73
CA VAL A 65 4.08 0.47 -3.01
C VAL A 65 4.17 0.72 -1.50
N ILE A 66 3.06 0.51 -0.80
CA ILE A 66 2.97 0.65 0.65
C ILE A 66 2.96 -0.75 1.29
N ALA A 67 3.91 -0.95 2.20
CA ALA A 67 4.11 -2.19 2.95
C ALA A 67 4.18 -1.93 4.46
N ASN A 68 4.14 -2.99 5.24
CA ASN A 68 4.36 -3.00 6.68
C ASN A 68 5.36 -4.09 7.07
N ARG A 69 6.25 -3.81 8.02
CA ARG A 69 7.33 -4.71 8.45
C ARG A 69 6.80 -6.05 8.99
N GLU A 70 5.71 -6.05 9.75
CA GLU A 70 5.17 -7.27 10.36
C GLU A 70 4.41 -8.15 9.35
N GLU A 71 3.80 -7.51 8.35
CA GLU A 71 2.91 -8.18 7.40
C GLU A 71 3.58 -8.61 6.11
N ASN A 72 4.57 -7.86 5.63
CA ASN A 72 5.24 -8.14 4.36
C ASN A 72 6.64 -8.72 4.62
N ARG A 73 6.94 -9.85 3.98
CA ARG A 73 8.24 -10.49 4.16
C ARG A 73 9.34 -9.64 3.53
N ARG A 74 10.52 -9.66 4.16
CA ARG A 74 11.66 -8.87 3.71
C ARG A 74 12.06 -9.22 2.27
N GLU A 75 12.06 -10.51 1.92
CA GLU A 75 12.41 -10.94 0.56
C GLU A 75 11.47 -10.36 -0.51
N ASP A 76 10.19 -10.20 -0.19
CA ASP A 76 9.19 -9.69 -1.13
C ASP A 76 9.38 -8.16 -1.32
N VAL A 77 9.66 -7.43 -0.25
CA VAL A 77 9.98 -5.99 -0.30
C VAL A 77 11.26 -5.74 -1.10
N GLU A 78 12.29 -6.57 -0.87
CA GLU A 78 13.55 -6.46 -1.62
C GLU A 78 13.36 -6.79 -3.10
N ALA A 79 12.50 -7.76 -3.45
CA ALA A 79 12.16 -8.07 -4.83
C ALA A 79 11.45 -6.91 -5.54
N LEU A 80 10.49 -6.24 -4.88
CA LEU A 80 9.81 -5.06 -5.43
C LEU A 80 10.79 -3.91 -5.69
N ARG A 81 11.70 -3.65 -4.75
CA ARG A 81 12.76 -2.63 -4.92
C ARG A 81 13.72 -3.00 -6.04
N ALA A 82 14.11 -4.28 -6.16
CA ALA A 82 14.96 -4.77 -7.24
C ALA A 82 14.28 -4.65 -8.62
N ALA A 83 12.95 -4.69 -8.66
CA ALA A 83 12.16 -4.41 -9.86
C ALA A 83 12.03 -2.90 -10.17
N GLY A 84 12.69 -2.03 -9.40
CA GLY A 84 12.73 -0.58 -9.62
C GLY A 84 11.56 0.20 -9.03
N LEU A 85 10.74 -0.43 -8.19
CA LEU A 85 9.60 0.22 -7.55
C LEU A 85 10.03 0.96 -6.28
N GLU A 86 9.41 2.12 -6.04
CA GLU A 86 9.49 2.79 -4.75
C GLU A 86 8.62 2.05 -3.73
N VAL A 87 9.20 1.70 -2.58
CA VAL A 87 8.52 0.94 -1.53
C VAL A 87 8.72 1.59 -0.17
N VAL A 88 7.62 2.10 0.39
CA VAL A 88 7.54 2.57 1.78
C VAL A 88 7.15 1.41 2.68
N VAL A 89 7.90 1.22 3.76
CA VAL A 89 7.64 0.17 4.76
C VAL A 89 7.33 0.84 6.08
N THR A 90 6.08 0.70 6.53
CA THR A 90 5.61 1.16 7.84
C THR A 90 6.00 0.17 8.93
N ASP A 91 6.21 0.68 10.15
CA ASP A 91 6.60 -0.13 11.31
C ASP A 91 6.22 0.54 12.64
N PRO A 92 4.94 0.92 12.84
CA PRO A 92 4.52 1.52 14.10
C PRO A 92 4.49 0.48 15.23
N ASN A 93 5.17 0.75 16.33
CA ASN A 93 5.23 -0.11 17.52
C ASN A 93 4.53 0.51 18.74
N SER A 94 3.90 1.67 18.57
CA SER A 94 3.12 2.40 19.58
C SER A 94 1.96 3.16 18.94
N VAL A 95 1.02 3.65 19.76
CA VAL A 95 -0.09 4.47 19.27
C VAL A 95 0.44 5.79 18.71
N GLU A 96 1.41 6.39 19.37
CA GLU A 96 2.07 7.62 18.95
C GLU A 96 2.76 7.44 17.60
N GLU A 97 3.47 6.32 17.39
CA GLU A 97 4.07 6.00 16.09
C GLU A 97 3.02 5.73 15.01
N ALA A 98 1.90 5.09 15.34
CA ALA A 98 0.82 4.89 14.39
C ALA A 98 0.21 6.23 13.95
N LEU A 99 0.03 7.18 14.87
CA LEU A 99 -0.46 8.53 14.54
C LEU A 99 0.55 9.29 13.68
N ALA A 100 1.85 9.22 14.01
CA ALA A 100 2.90 9.83 13.20
C ALA A 100 2.93 9.24 11.77
N MET A 101 2.84 7.92 11.65
CA MET A 101 2.80 7.21 10.37
C MET A 101 1.58 7.59 9.52
N ILE A 102 0.41 7.83 10.14
CA ILE A 102 -0.77 8.37 9.42
C ILE A 102 -0.47 9.74 8.81
N VAL A 103 0.16 10.64 9.57
CA VAL A 103 0.54 11.99 9.08
C VAL A 103 1.57 11.88 7.96
N GLU A 104 2.63 11.10 8.15
CA GLU A 104 3.68 10.89 7.15
C GLU A 104 3.13 10.30 5.85
N LEU A 105 2.22 9.31 5.94
CA LEU A 105 1.53 8.78 4.78
C LEU A 105 0.61 9.82 4.13
N GLY A 106 -0.12 10.62 4.91
CA GLY A 106 -0.91 11.74 4.39
C GLY A 106 -0.06 12.68 3.52
N GLU A 107 1.06 13.14 4.06
CA GLU A 107 1.99 14.04 3.35
C GLU A 107 2.54 13.39 2.08
N ALA A 108 2.99 12.12 2.16
CA ALA A 108 3.50 11.38 1.01
C ALA A 108 2.46 11.21 -0.10
N LEU A 109 1.17 11.15 0.27
CA LEU A 109 0.04 11.01 -0.64
C LEU A 109 -0.58 12.34 -1.07
N GLY A 110 -0.06 13.48 -0.61
CA GLY A 110 -0.56 14.82 -0.95
C GLY A 110 -1.88 15.18 -0.25
N ARG A 111 -2.02 14.79 1.02
CA ARG A 111 -3.18 15.04 1.89
C ARG A 111 -2.71 15.61 3.24
N GLU A 112 -3.41 16.64 3.72
CA GLU A 112 -3.19 17.29 5.03
C GLU A 112 -4.23 16.82 6.06
#